data_AF-A0A2P7Q0I9-F1
#
_entry.id   AF-A0A2P7Q0I9-F1
#
_cell.length_a   1.000
_cell.length_b   1.000
_cell.length_c   1.000
_cell.angle_alpha   90.00
_cell.angle_beta   90.00
_cell.angle_gamma   90.00
#
_symmetry.space_group_name_H-M   'P 1'
#
loop_
_entity.id
_entity.type
_entity.pdbx_description
1 polymer ?
#
loop_
_entity_poly.entity_id
_entity_poly.type
_entity_poly.pdbx_seq_one_letter_code
_entity_poly.pdbx_strand_id
1 'polypeptide(L)'
;MKLTGKEGMQSEIFVPLTPKAVFTELKKPLSECKVAFITAGGIHIKSQTPFNTSGDFSYRAIPFDTPSSELMVTHGGFDNSDINKDVNAMFPIDRLHELVKEGFIGSLPKETYTFMGGGGNVEKFQNETGPEIAKKLKEQDVDVVLCTGGCGTCHRSATIVTRCCEEQGMSCVVIAALPPIARQQGAPRITAPHVPIGSNAGEPNNKSMQTAILKESLEWVRDCPSFNNTKILPYEYRHNV
;
A
#
# COMPACT_ATOMS: atom_id res chain seq x y z
N MET A 1 -13.04 -18.02 23.75
CA MET A 1 -12.17 -18.91 24.54
C MET A 1 -11.55 -18.07 25.65
N LYS A 2 -11.84 -18.37 26.93
CA LYS A 2 -11.30 -17.60 28.07
C LYS A 2 -9.91 -18.15 28.36
N LEU A 3 -8.87 -17.42 27.99
CA LEU A 3 -7.49 -17.85 28.24
C LEU A 3 -7.26 -17.89 29.76
N THR A 4 -6.86 -19.05 30.27
CA THR A 4 -6.44 -19.21 31.67
C THR A 4 -5.05 -18.62 31.84
N GLY A 5 -4.98 -17.30 32.02
CA GLY A 5 -3.74 -16.62 32.38
C GLY A 5 -3.38 -16.89 33.84
N LYS A 6 -2.13 -17.26 34.11
CA LYS A 6 -1.55 -17.29 35.46
C LYS A 6 -0.70 -16.05 35.61
N GLU A 7 -0.88 -15.31 36.69
CA GLU A 7 -0.13 -14.09 36.98
C GLU A 7 1.39 -14.39 36.93
N GLY A 8 2.14 -13.60 36.14
CA GLY A 8 3.59 -13.74 36.01
C GLY A 8 4.12 -14.75 34.98
N MET A 9 3.26 -15.45 34.20
CA MET A 9 3.76 -16.27 33.08
C MET A 9 4.17 -15.38 31.89
N GLN A 10 5.46 -15.40 31.54
CA GLN A 10 6.02 -14.76 30.36
C GLN A 10 6.57 -15.84 29.42
N SER A 11 6.25 -15.76 28.12
CA SER A 11 6.79 -16.70 27.14
C SER A 11 8.28 -16.45 26.93
N GLU A 12 9.05 -17.54 26.85
CA GLU A 12 10.47 -17.55 26.46
C GLU A 12 10.65 -17.17 24.98
N ILE A 13 9.58 -17.36 24.19
CA ILE A 13 9.54 -16.99 22.78
C ILE A 13 9.15 -15.52 22.71
N PHE A 14 10.06 -14.70 22.16
CA PHE A 14 9.79 -13.30 21.89
C PHE A 14 8.58 -13.18 20.95
N VAL A 15 7.44 -12.76 21.50
CA VAL A 15 6.27 -12.40 20.70
C VAL A 15 6.55 -11.02 20.13
N PRO A 16 6.61 -10.85 18.79
CA PRO A 16 6.75 -9.53 18.21
C PRO A 16 5.64 -8.62 18.73
N LEU A 17 6.03 -7.51 19.36
CA LEU A 17 5.08 -6.50 19.82
C LEU A 17 4.35 -5.94 18.60
N THR A 18 3.11 -6.40 18.38
CA THR A 18 2.25 -5.81 17.37
C THR A 18 1.91 -4.40 17.83
N PRO A 19 2.13 -3.36 16.99
CA PRO A 19 1.83 -1.99 17.37
C PRO A 19 0.35 -1.82 17.77
N LYS A 20 0.07 -0.78 18.56
CA LYS A 20 -1.31 -0.43 18.95
C LYS A 20 -2.24 -0.42 17.73
N ALA A 21 -3.43 -0.99 17.86
CA ALA A 21 -4.40 -1.01 16.78
C ALA A 21 -4.82 0.42 16.37
N VAL A 22 -4.81 0.68 15.07
CA VAL A 22 -5.36 1.89 14.43
C VAL A 22 -6.25 1.42 13.30
N PHE A 23 -7.54 1.73 13.37
CA PHE A 23 -8.55 1.19 12.45
C PHE A 23 -9.75 2.15 12.35
N THR A 24 -10.01 2.62 11.14
CA THR A 24 -11.09 3.52 10.76
C THR A 24 -12.00 2.78 9.81
N GLU A 25 -13.24 2.58 10.23
CA GLU A 25 -14.29 1.97 9.40
C GLU A 25 -14.69 2.90 8.25
N LEU A 26 -14.88 2.32 7.06
CA LEU A 26 -15.39 3.04 5.92
C LEU A 26 -16.90 3.22 6.07
N LYS A 27 -17.37 4.47 6.09
CA LYS A 27 -18.78 4.81 6.33
C LYS A 27 -19.57 5.16 5.07
N LYS A 28 -18.87 5.30 3.93
CA LYS A 28 -19.44 5.73 2.65
C LYS A 28 -19.37 4.58 1.63
N PRO A 29 -20.30 4.52 0.67
CA PRO A 29 -20.15 3.59 -0.46
C PRO A 29 -18.91 3.98 -1.29
N LEU A 30 -18.20 2.98 -1.83
CA LEU A 30 -16.97 3.20 -2.60
C LEU A 30 -17.17 4.19 -3.77
N SER A 31 -18.34 4.16 -4.41
CA SER A 31 -18.76 5.06 -5.49
C SER A 31 -18.83 6.54 -5.09
N GLU A 32 -18.84 6.86 -3.80
CA GLU A 32 -18.80 8.24 -3.27
C GLU A 32 -17.44 8.59 -2.65
N CYS A 33 -16.55 7.59 -2.51
CA CYS A 33 -15.25 7.78 -1.88
C CYS A 33 -14.25 8.42 -2.84
N LYS A 34 -13.42 9.31 -2.29
CA LYS A 34 -12.16 9.69 -2.92
C LYS A 34 -11.07 8.71 -2.53
N VAL A 35 -10.48 8.06 -3.52
CA VAL A 35 -9.53 6.95 -3.33
C VAL A 35 -8.13 7.38 -3.74
N ALA A 36 -7.16 7.26 -2.84
CA ALA A 36 -5.75 7.42 -3.14
C ALA A 36 -5.04 6.08 -3.26
N PHE A 37 -3.91 6.08 -3.96
CA PHE A 37 -3.00 4.95 -4.03
C PHE A 37 -1.59 5.43 -3.83
N ILE A 38 -0.95 4.99 -2.75
CA ILE A 38 0.45 5.29 -2.45
C ILE A 38 1.30 4.04 -2.65
N THR A 39 2.59 4.19 -2.88
CA THR A 39 3.47 3.02 -2.98
C THR A 39 4.82 3.27 -2.35
N ALA A 40 5.29 2.27 -1.61
CA ALA A 40 6.63 2.20 -1.07
C ALA A 40 7.65 1.65 -2.11
N GLY A 41 7.24 1.50 -3.37
CA GLY A 41 8.02 0.87 -4.44
C GLY A 41 9.04 1.78 -5.14
N GLY A 42 9.20 3.05 -4.73
CA GLY A 42 10.17 3.96 -5.36
C GLY A 42 9.82 4.38 -6.79
N ILE A 43 8.54 4.44 -7.14
CA ILE A 43 8.06 4.93 -8.44
C ILE A 43 8.09 6.46 -8.45
N HIS A 44 8.53 7.09 -9.53
CA HIS A 44 8.54 8.54 -9.67
C HIS A 44 8.36 8.94 -11.15
N ILE A 45 8.11 10.22 -11.40
CA ILE A 45 8.09 10.76 -12.77
C ILE A 45 9.53 10.77 -13.30
N LYS A 46 9.73 10.42 -14.57
CA LYS A 46 11.07 10.37 -15.21
C LYS A 46 11.88 11.67 -15.08
N SER A 47 11.21 12.82 -15.03
CA SER A 47 11.85 14.14 -14.88
C SER A 47 12.18 14.51 -13.43
N GLN A 48 11.65 13.79 -12.44
CA GLN A 48 11.96 14.01 -11.03
C GLN A 48 13.31 13.43 -10.66
N THR A 49 13.95 14.01 -9.64
CA THR A 49 15.17 13.45 -9.05
C THR A 49 14.91 12.00 -8.61
N PRO A 50 15.69 11.03 -9.14
CA PRO A 50 15.60 9.63 -8.71
C PRO A 50 15.78 9.47 -7.20
N PHE A 51 15.21 8.40 -6.63
CA PHE A 51 15.45 8.09 -5.23
C PHE A 51 16.89 7.62 -5.02
N ASN A 52 17.45 7.92 -3.85
CA ASN A 52 18.69 7.29 -3.43
C ASN A 52 18.36 5.87 -2.91
N THR A 53 18.94 4.84 -3.52
CA THR A 53 18.68 3.44 -3.14
C THR A 53 19.26 3.07 -1.78
N SER A 54 19.99 3.97 -1.14
CA SER A 54 20.62 3.80 0.17
C SER A 54 20.10 4.85 1.16
N GLY A 55 19.20 4.44 2.05
CA GLY A 55 18.79 5.25 3.20
C GLY A 55 17.76 6.37 2.92
N ASP A 56 17.23 6.48 1.70
CA ASP A 56 16.27 7.53 1.34
C ASP A 56 14.91 7.32 2.01
N PHE A 57 14.47 8.32 2.77
CA PHE A 57 13.17 8.35 3.46
C PHE A 57 12.23 9.40 2.85
N SER A 58 12.63 10.04 1.75
CA SER A 58 11.83 11.03 1.06
C SER A 58 10.71 10.40 0.24
N TYR A 59 9.78 11.25 -0.19
CA TYR A 59 8.70 10.90 -1.10
C TYR A 59 8.75 11.78 -2.35
N ARG A 60 7.98 11.41 -3.36
CA ARG A 60 7.69 12.22 -4.54
C ARG A 60 6.18 12.40 -4.65
N ALA A 61 5.77 13.62 -4.95
CA ALA A 61 4.39 13.91 -5.32
C ALA A 61 4.22 13.60 -6.82
N ILE A 62 3.14 12.91 -7.17
CA ILE A 62 2.80 12.56 -8.54
C ILE A 62 1.37 13.05 -8.79
N PRO A 63 1.14 13.97 -9.74
CA PRO A 63 -0.21 14.28 -10.21
C PRO A 63 -0.90 13.00 -10.68
N PHE A 64 -2.12 12.74 -10.25
CA PHE A 64 -2.80 11.47 -10.54
C PHE A 64 -3.12 11.28 -12.04
N ASP A 65 -3.13 12.36 -12.82
CA ASP A 65 -3.30 12.34 -14.28
C ASP A 65 -1.97 12.11 -15.03
N THR A 66 -0.87 11.84 -14.33
CA THR A 66 0.42 11.54 -14.96
C THR A 66 0.28 10.27 -15.81
N PRO A 67 0.59 10.31 -17.12
CA PRO A 67 0.55 9.11 -17.95
C PRO A 67 1.46 8.03 -17.39
N SER A 68 0.99 6.78 -17.36
CA SER A 68 1.79 5.64 -16.87
C SER A 68 3.13 5.49 -17.60
N SER A 69 3.20 5.91 -18.87
CA SER A 69 4.44 5.96 -19.68
C SER A 69 5.49 6.96 -19.17
N GLU A 70 5.11 7.96 -18.39
CA GLU A 70 6.03 8.96 -17.79
C GLU A 70 6.55 8.55 -16.41
N LEU A 71 6.07 7.41 -15.90
CA LEU A 71 6.52 6.86 -14.64
C LEU A 71 7.70 5.91 -14.85
N MET A 72 8.58 5.86 -13.87
CA MET A 72 9.68 4.90 -13.79
C MET A 72 9.93 4.52 -12.34
N VAL A 73 10.74 3.48 -12.12
CA VAL A 73 11.13 3.03 -10.79
C VAL A 73 12.63 3.23 -10.57
N THR A 74 12.97 3.73 -9.39
CA THR A 74 14.34 3.69 -8.87
C THR A 74 14.28 2.99 -7.52
N HIS A 75 14.59 1.70 -7.50
CA HIS A 75 14.57 0.89 -6.28
C HIS A 75 15.57 -0.27 -6.38
N GLY A 76 16.38 -0.48 -5.33
CA GLY A 76 17.44 -1.50 -5.32
C GLY A 76 17.08 -2.81 -4.58
N GLY A 77 15.88 -2.88 -4.01
CA GLY A 77 15.45 -3.98 -3.13
C GLY A 77 14.62 -5.09 -3.79
N PHE A 78 14.39 -5.04 -5.10
CA PHE A 78 13.65 -6.06 -5.87
C PHE A 78 13.93 -5.91 -7.38
N ASP A 79 13.50 -6.89 -8.19
CA ASP A 79 13.62 -6.81 -9.65
C ASP A 79 12.59 -5.84 -10.24
N ASN A 80 13.07 -4.81 -10.93
CA ASN A 80 12.26 -3.77 -11.54
C ASN A 80 11.70 -4.16 -12.92
N SER A 81 12.02 -5.36 -13.45
CA SER A 81 11.67 -5.79 -14.81
C SER A 81 10.18 -5.70 -15.10
N ASP A 82 9.33 -6.06 -14.14
CA ASP A 82 7.87 -6.04 -14.30
C ASP A 82 7.31 -4.62 -14.30
N ILE A 83 7.78 -3.75 -13.41
CA ILE A 83 7.39 -2.33 -13.38
C ILE A 83 7.85 -1.62 -14.66
N ASN A 84 9.04 -1.97 -15.18
CA ASN A 84 9.56 -1.41 -16.42
C ASN A 84 8.74 -1.82 -17.65
N LYS A 85 8.09 -3.00 -17.63
CA LYS A 85 7.16 -3.42 -18.68
C LYS A 85 5.80 -2.71 -18.53
N ASP A 86 5.31 -2.63 -17.29
CA ASP A 86 4.02 -2.03 -16.96
C ASP A 86 4.01 -1.55 -15.50
N VAL A 87 4.00 -0.23 -15.29
CA VAL A 87 3.96 0.37 -13.96
C VAL A 87 2.71 -0.07 -13.18
N ASN A 88 1.63 -0.44 -13.87
CA ASN A 88 0.39 -0.89 -13.24
C ASN A 88 0.54 -2.19 -12.46
N ALA A 89 1.63 -2.95 -12.66
CA ALA A 89 1.95 -4.11 -11.83
C ALA A 89 2.23 -3.74 -10.35
N MET A 90 2.63 -2.48 -10.08
CA MET A 90 2.93 -2.00 -8.72
C MET A 90 2.10 -0.78 -8.31
N PHE A 91 1.90 0.16 -9.24
CA PHE A 91 1.08 1.36 -9.08
C PHE A 91 0.06 1.41 -10.23
N PRO A 92 -1.11 0.76 -10.07
CA PRO A 92 -2.15 0.60 -11.09
C PRO A 92 -2.94 1.88 -11.34
N ILE A 93 -2.24 2.95 -11.72
CA ILE A 93 -2.78 4.30 -11.98
C ILE A 93 -3.83 4.29 -13.09
N ASP A 94 -3.60 3.52 -14.16
CA ASP A 94 -4.54 3.46 -15.29
C ASP A 94 -5.83 2.73 -14.87
N ARG A 95 -5.69 1.65 -14.11
CA ARG A 95 -6.82 0.88 -13.60
C ARG A 95 -7.66 1.70 -12.63
N LEU A 96 -7.04 2.54 -11.79
CA LEU A 96 -7.76 3.46 -10.90
C LEU A 96 -8.62 4.46 -11.69
N HIS A 97 -8.09 5.03 -12.77
CA HIS A 97 -8.86 5.90 -13.67
C HIS A 97 -10.01 5.16 -14.36
N GLU A 98 -9.78 3.91 -14.77
CA GLU A 98 -10.84 3.05 -15.31
C GLU A 98 -11.96 2.80 -14.27
N LEU A 99 -11.61 2.55 -13.01
CA LEU A 99 -12.59 2.36 -11.92
C LEU A 99 -13.42 3.62 -11.62
N VAL A 100 -12.85 4.82 -11.77
CA VAL A 100 -13.62 6.08 -11.71
C VAL A 100 -14.60 6.16 -12.87
N LYS A 101 -14.16 5.86 -14.10
CA LYS A 101 -15.02 5.90 -15.30
C LYS A 101 -16.17 4.90 -15.22
N GLU A 102 -15.93 3.74 -14.61
CA GLU A 102 -16.96 2.72 -14.35
C GLU A 102 -17.92 3.11 -13.21
N GLY A 103 -17.63 4.16 -12.43
CA GLY A 103 -18.41 4.54 -11.25
C GLY A 103 -18.22 3.60 -10.06
N PHE A 104 -17.21 2.73 -10.08
CA PHE A 104 -16.91 1.83 -8.97
C PHE A 104 -16.33 2.59 -7.76
N ILE A 105 -15.54 3.63 -8.03
CA ILE A 105 -15.07 4.61 -7.05
C ILE A 105 -15.49 6.02 -7.45
N GLY A 106 -15.63 6.93 -6.48
CA GLY A 106 -16.13 8.28 -6.76
C GLY A 106 -15.13 9.18 -7.47
N SER A 107 -13.92 9.31 -6.94
CA SER A 107 -12.88 10.16 -7.55
C SER A 107 -11.46 9.80 -7.07
N LEU A 108 -10.46 10.38 -7.74
CA LEU A 108 -9.06 10.33 -7.32
C LEU A 108 -8.64 11.72 -6.80
N PRO A 109 -7.68 11.80 -5.85
CA PRO A 109 -7.10 13.07 -5.46
C PRO A 109 -6.29 13.68 -6.61
N LYS A 110 -5.96 14.97 -6.52
CA LYS A 110 -5.16 15.66 -7.55
C LYS A 110 -3.73 15.09 -7.61
N GLU A 111 -3.17 14.79 -6.44
CA GLU A 111 -1.82 14.26 -6.29
C GLU A 111 -1.82 13.04 -5.38
N THR A 112 -0.93 12.10 -5.68
CA THR A 112 -0.55 11.01 -4.80
C THR A 112 0.92 11.04 -4.43
N TYR A 113 1.32 10.17 -3.51
CA TYR A 113 2.66 10.14 -2.95
C TYR A 113 3.27 8.75 -3.07
N THR A 114 4.48 8.72 -3.61
CA THR A 114 5.31 7.53 -3.70
C THR A 114 6.57 7.76 -2.88
N PHE A 115 7.11 6.71 -2.27
CA PHE A 115 8.25 6.86 -1.37
C PHE A 115 9.20 5.68 -1.46
N MET A 116 10.46 5.92 -1.08
CA MET A 116 11.47 4.88 -1.02
C MET A 116 11.26 4.00 0.23
N GLY A 117 10.51 2.91 0.09
CA GLY A 117 10.28 1.98 1.19
C GLY A 117 11.55 1.28 1.69
N GLY A 118 12.54 1.12 0.81
CA GLY A 118 13.83 0.46 1.09
C GLY A 118 14.78 1.24 2.00
N GLY A 119 14.54 2.54 2.26
CA GLY A 119 15.47 3.40 3.00
C GLY A 119 15.67 3.05 4.47
N GLY A 120 14.82 2.21 5.05
CA GLY A 120 15.09 1.57 6.34
C GLY A 120 14.92 2.43 7.59
N ASN A 121 14.79 3.77 7.47
CA ASN A 121 14.68 4.69 8.59
C ASN A 121 13.23 4.77 9.14
N VAL A 122 12.89 3.86 10.05
CA VAL A 122 11.56 3.73 10.66
C VAL A 122 11.13 5.01 11.38
N GLU A 123 12.04 5.64 12.13
CA GLU A 123 11.73 6.82 12.94
C GLU A 123 11.31 7.99 12.06
N LYS A 124 12.02 8.23 10.94
CA LYS A 124 11.65 9.27 9.98
C LYS A 124 10.34 8.95 9.27
N PHE A 125 10.09 7.69 8.90
CA PHE A 125 8.78 7.33 8.34
C PHE A 125 7.64 7.53 9.31
N GLN A 126 7.85 7.26 10.60
CA GLN A 126 6.82 7.38 11.62
C GLN A 126 6.56 8.83 12.04
N ASN A 127 7.60 9.66 12.11
CA ASN A 127 7.50 11.01 12.69
C ASN A 127 7.52 12.14 11.66
N GLU A 128 8.02 11.90 10.44
CA GLU A 128 8.13 12.91 9.38
C GLU A 128 7.33 12.51 8.13
N THR A 129 7.81 11.53 7.36
CA THR A 129 7.27 11.21 6.03
C THR A 129 5.84 10.70 6.07
N GLY A 130 5.52 9.77 6.98
CA GLY A 130 4.17 9.21 7.12
C GLY A 130 3.13 10.26 7.52
N PRO A 131 3.37 11.04 8.60
CA PRO A 131 2.48 12.14 8.98
C PRO A 131 2.31 13.20 7.89
N GLU A 132 3.37 13.56 7.15
CA GLU A 132 3.26 14.52 6.04
C GLU A 132 2.38 14.01 4.90
N ILE A 133 2.60 12.76 4.45
CA ILE A 133 1.78 12.13 3.41
C ILE A 133 0.33 12.04 3.87
N ALA A 134 0.09 11.58 5.10
CA ALA A 134 -1.24 11.46 5.67
C ALA A 134 -1.97 12.81 5.73
N LYS A 135 -1.28 13.87 6.17
CA LYS A 135 -1.83 15.23 6.20
C LYS A 135 -2.20 15.71 4.80
N LYS A 136 -1.31 15.56 3.81
CA LYS A 136 -1.56 15.98 2.43
C LYS A 136 -2.69 15.22 1.74
N LEU A 137 -2.83 13.93 2.02
CA LEU A 137 -3.98 13.14 1.55
C LEU A 137 -5.28 13.58 2.24
N LYS A 138 -5.21 13.89 3.54
CA LYS A 138 -6.37 14.39 4.29
C LYS A 138 -6.84 15.75 3.80
N GLU A 139 -5.92 16.67 3.49
CA GLU A 139 -6.21 17.99 2.90
C GLU A 139 -6.88 17.88 1.52
N GLN A 140 -6.76 16.74 0.86
CA GLN A 140 -7.45 16.45 -0.40
C GLN A 140 -8.79 15.72 -0.20
N ASP A 141 -9.28 15.58 1.03
CA ASP A 141 -10.51 14.84 1.39
C ASP A 141 -10.50 13.37 0.94
N VAL A 142 -9.34 12.72 0.99
CA VAL A 142 -9.24 11.28 0.70
C VAL A 142 -9.97 10.49 1.80
N ASP A 143 -10.76 9.49 1.38
CA ASP A 143 -11.49 8.58 2.27
C ASP A 143 -10.78 7.22 2.40
N VAL A 144 -10.20 6.73 1.29
CA VAL A 144 -9.59 5.40 1.20
C VAL A 144 -8.18 5.48 0.63
N VAL A 145 -7.25 4.73 1.22
CA VAL A 145 -5.86 4.65 0.74
C VAL A 145 -5.45 3.19 0.52
N LEU A 146 -5.09 2.84 -0.72
CA LEU A 146 -4.40 1.60 -1.01
C LEU A 146 -2.90 1.82 -0.98
N CYS A 147 -2.15 0.80 -0.54
CA CYS A 147 -0.70 0.86 -0.55
C CYS A 147 -0.04 -0.45 -0.99
N THR A 148 1.01 -0.36 -1.81
CA THR A 148 1.88 -1.50 -2.16
C THR A 148 3.27 -1.37 -1.55
N GLY A 149 3.85 -2.52 -1.19
CA GLY A 149 5.21 -2.65 -0.68
C GLY A 149 6.08 -3.48 -1.63
N GLY A 150 7.12 -2.88 -2.21
CA GLY A 150 7.96 -3.54 -3.22
C GLY A 150 9.08 -4.44 -2.69
N CYS A 151 9.31 -4.59 -1.39
CA CYS A 151 10.24 -5.57 -0.81
C CYS A 151 9.92 -5.72 0.69
N GLY A 152 10.69 -6.51 1.46
CA GLY A 152 10.46 -6.69 2.89
C GLY A 152 10.42 -5.35 3.67
N THR A 153 11.43 -4.52 3.49
CA THR A 153 11.49 -3.18 4.13
C THR A 153 10.37 -2.26 3.64
N CYS A 154 9.99 -2.36 2.37
CA CYS A 154 8.88 -1.57 1.83
C CYS A 154 7.53 -1.93 2.45
N HIS A 155 7.27 -3.22 2.74
CA HIS A 155 6.02 -3.61 3.43
C HIS A 155 5.95 -2.99 4.83
N ARG A 156 7.08 -2.89 5.54
CA ARG A 156 7.15 -2.17 6.81
C ARG A 156 6.83 -0.69 6.64
N SER A 157 7.50 -0.01 5.71
CA SER A 157 7.29 1.43 5.47
C SER A 157 5.85 1.72 4.98
N ALA A 158 5.30 0.88 4.10
CA ALA A 158 3.91 0.93 3.67
C ALA A 158 2.93 0.84 4.85
N THR A 159 3.17 -0.10 5.78
CA THR A 159 2.37 -0.23 6.99
C THR A 159 2.47 1.02 7.88
N ILE A 160 3.65 1.60 8.05
CA ILE A 160 3.82 2.82 8.86
C ILE A 160 3.00 3.97 8.26
N VAL A 161 3.15 4.24 6.96
CA VAL A 161 2.46 5.35 6.29
C VAL A 161 0.94 5.14 6.29
N THR A 162 0.46 3.92 6.03
CA THR A 162 -0.99 3.62 6.08
C THR A 162 -1.56 3.76 7.49
N ARG A 163 -0.78 3.47 8.54
CA ARG A 163 -1.21 3.73 9.93
C ARG A 163 -1.34 5.22 10.22
N CYS A 164 -0.40 6.05 9.74
CA CYS A 164 -0.53 7.51 9.84
C CYS A 164 -1.78 8.02 9.11
N CYS A 165 -2.13 7.42 7.97
CA CYS A 165 -3.35 7.76 7.23
C CYS A 165 -4.62 7.37 8.01
N GLU A 166 -4.63 6.18 8.61
CA GLU A 166 -5.70 5.72 9.50
C GLU A 166 -5.90 6.63 10.71
N GLU A 167 -4.82 7.15 11.32
CA GLU A 167 -4.91 8.11 12.41
C GLU A 167 -5.59 9.44 11.99
N GLN A 168 -5.60 9.76 10.70
CA GLN A 168 -6.31 10.90 10.11
C GLN A 168 -7.75 10.55 9.64
N GLY A 169 -8.20 9.33 9.93
CA GLY A 169 -9.54 8.86 9.61
C GLY A 169 -9.72 8.41 8.15
N MET A 170 -8.65 7.98 7.48
CA MET A 170 -8.72 7.34 6.15
C MET A 170 -8.68 5.81 6.29
N SER A 171 -9.60 5.10 5.63
CA SER A 171 -9.61 3.64 5.67
C SER A 171 -8.56 3.06 4.73
N CYS A 172 -7.58 2.34 5.27
CA CYS A 172 -6.41 1.91 4.51
C CYS A 172 -6.35 0.39 4.30
N VAL A 173 -5.73 -0.03 3.19
CA VAL A 173 -5.38 -1.44 2.90
C VAL A 173 -4.00 -1.55 2.26
N VAL A 174 -3.21 -2.54 2.70
CA VAL A 174 -1.94 -2.90 2.07
C VAL A 174 -2.16 -4.10 1.15
N ILE A 175 -1.81 -3.95 -0.13
CA ILE A 175 -1.75 -5.06 -1.10
C ILE A 175 -0.34 -5.68 -0.98
N ALA A 176 -0.26 -6.80 -0.27
CA ALA A 176 0.99 -7.36 0.20
C ALA A 176 1.39 -8.62 -0.58
N ALA A 177 2.55 -8.58 -1.23
CA ALA A 177 3.27 -9.77 -1.71
C ALA A 177 3.96 -10.52 -0.54
N LEU A 178 4.22 -9.84 0.58
CA LEU A 178 4.73 -10.43 1.82
C LEU A 178 3.76 -10.19 3.01
N PRO A 179 2.61 -10.89 3.04
CA PRO A 179 1.59 -10.72 4.08
C PRO A 179 2.09 -10.85 5.53
N PRO A 180 3.01 -11.79 5.86
CA PRO A 180 3.54 -11.91 7.22
C PRO A 180 4.19 -10.61 7.74
N ILE A 181 4.90 -9.88 6.86
CA ILE A 181 5.56 -8.62 7.24
C ILE A 181 4.51 -7.54 7.47
N ALA A 182 3.56 -7.37 6.55
CA ALA A 182 2.47 -6.39 6.72
C ALA A 182 1.69 -6.65 8.02
N ARG A 183 1.41 -7.93 8.32
CA ARG A 183 0.72 -8.37 9.54
C ARG A 183 1.53 -8.02 10.79
N GLN A 184 2.79 -8.44 10.85
CA GLN A 184 3.67 -8.21 12.00
C GLN A 184 3.86 -6.71 12.30
N GLN A 185 3.89 -5.87 11.27
CA GLN A 185 4.05 -4.42 11.41
C GLN A 185 2.75 -3.70 11.78
N GLY A 186 1.63 -4.41 11.89
CA GLY A 186 0.36 -3.83 12.31
C GLY A 186 -0.38 -3.09 11.19
N ALA A 187 -0.37 -3.62 9.95
CA ALA A 187 -1.17 -3.08 8.86
C ALA A 187 -2.67 -3.07 9.24
N PRO A 188 -3.42 -2.01 8.91
CA PRO A 188 -4.84 -1.90 9.27
C PRO A 188 -5.69 -2.98 8.61
N ARG A 189 -5.49 -3.18 7.30
CA ARG A 189 -6.10 -4.22 6.48
C ARG A 189 -5.07 -4.74 5.49
N ILE A 190 -5.15 -6.01 5.14
CA ILE A 190 -4.23 -6.65 4.19
C ILE A 190 -5.04 -7.41 3.14
N THR A 191 -4.71 -7.22 1.88
CA THR A 191 -5.06 -8.17 0.81
C THR A 191 -3.79 -8.80 0.27
N ALA A 192 -3.85 -10.10 -0.02
CA ALA A 192 -2.68 -10.89 -0.36
C ALA A 192 -2.94 -11.71 -1.64
N PRO A 193 -2.64 -11.16 -2.83
CA PRO A 193 -2.51 -11.96 -4.03
C PRO A 193 -1.19 -12.73 -4.02
N HIS A 194 -1.12 -13.88 -4.70
CA HIS A 194 0.08 -14.71 -4.80
C HIS A 194 0.94 -14.25 -5.98
N VAL A 195 1.65 -13.14 -5.80
CA VAL A 195 2.42 -12.45 -6.84
C VAL A 195 3.86 -12.21 -6.37
N PRO A 196 4.84 -12.12 -7.29
CA PRO A 196 6.20 -11.77 -6.92
C PRO A 196 6.25 -10.35 -6.33
N ILE A 197 7.25 -10.17 -5.48
CA ILE A 197 7.68 -8.86 -5.02
C ILE A 197 8.01 -7.99 -6.25
N GLY A 198 7.45 -6.78 -6.33
CA GLY A 198 7.60 -5.92 -7.52
C GLY A 198 6.34 -5.85 -8.38
N SER A 199 5.40 -6.77 -8.19
CA SER A 199 4.16 -6.90 -8.99
C SER A 199 2.92 -7.08 -8.11
N ASN A 200 2.89 -6.38 -6.97
CA ASN A 200 1.85 -6.50 -5.93
C ASN A 200 0.42 -6.31 -6.47
N ALA A 201 0.24 -5.46 -7.48
CA ALA A 201 -1.04 -5.17 -8.09
C ALA A 201 -1.40 -6.12 -9.24
N GLY A 202 -0.56 -7.11 -9.57
CA GLY A 202 -0.84 -8.14 -10.57
C GLY A 202 0.22 -8.26 -11.65
N GLU A 203 0.04 -9.24 -12.53
CA GLU A 203 0.93 -9.49 -13.67
C GLU A 203 1.02 -8.26 -14.61
N PRO A 204 2.21 -7.91 -15.12
CA PRO A 204 2.39 -6.85 -16.10
C PRO A 204 1.53 -7.04 -17.34
N ASN A 205 0.88 -5.98 -17.82
CA ASN A 205 -0.04 -5.95 -18.95
C ASN A 205 -1.30 -6.82 -18.79
N ASN A 206 -1.50 -7.49 -17.65
CA ASN A 206 -2.72 -8.23 -17.36
C ASN A 206 -3.77 -7.32 -16.70
N LYS A 207 -4.43 -6.52 -17.54
CA LYS A 207 -5.44 -5.54 -17.08
C LYS A 207 -6.55 -6.18 -16.24
N SER A 208 -6.98 -7.39 -16.61
CA SER A 208 -8.04 -8.10 -15.90
C SER A 208 -7.62 -8.43 -14.47
N MET A 209 -6.43 -9.01 -14.28
CA MET A 209 -5.91 -9.33 -12.96
C MET A 209 -5.69 -8.07 -12.12
N GLN A 210 -5.10 -7.02 -12.71
CA GLN A 210 -4.84 -5.77 -12.00
C GLN A 210 -6.12 -5.08 -11.52
N THR A 211 -7.14 -5.04 -12.38
CA THR A 211 -8.45 -4.49 -12.03
C THR A 211 -9.11 -5.32 -10.94
N ALA A 212 -9.05 -6.64 -11.03
CA ALA A 212 -9.71 -7.53 -10.08
C ALA A 212 -9.06 -7.47 -8.69
N ILE A 213 -7.72 -7.44 -8.62
CA ILE A 213 -6.98 -7.21 -7.36
C ILE A 213 -7.41 -5.88 -6.75
N LEU A 214 -7.43 -4.79 -7.52
CA LEU A 214 -7.85 -3.48 -7.01
C LEU A 214 -9.29 -3.48 -6.48
N LYS A 215 -10.25 -4.02 -7.25
CA LYS A 215 -11.66 -4.07 -6.84
C LYS A 215 -11.81 -4.86 -5.54
N GLU A 216 -11.23 -6.04 -5.44
CA GLU A 216 -11.32 -6.86 -4.24
C GLU A 216 -10.59 -6.26 -3.03
N SER A 217 -9.50 -5.51 -3.25
CA SER A 217 -8.83 -4.74 -2.20
C SER A 217 -9.70 -3.58 -1.70
N LEU A 218 -10.38 -2.87 -2.60
CA LEU A 218 -11.33 -1.81 -2.25
C LEU A 218 -12.55 -2.36 -1.50
N GLU A 219 -13.11 -3.47 -1.95
CA GLU A 219 -14.19 -4.17 -1.23
C GLU A 219 -13.71 -4.63 0.16
N TRP A 220 -12.47 -5.09 0.27
CA TRP A 220 -11.90 -5.44 1.57
C TRP A 220 -11.78 -4.24 2.51
N VAL A 221 -11.57 -3.02 2.00
CA VAL A 221 -11.62 -1.81 2.84
C VAL A 221 -13.00 -1.67 3.49
N ARG A 222 -14.07 -1.91 2.72
CA ARG A 222 -15.47 -1.86 3.18
C ARG A 222 -15.81 -3.02 4.13
N ASP A 223 -15.39 -4.23 3.81
CA ASP A 223 -15.90 -5.46 4.43
C ASP A 223 -15.02 -6.02 5.56
N CYS A 224 -13.79 -5.50 5.73
CA CYS A 224 -12.86 -6.02 6.72
C CYS A 224 -13.42 -5.85 8.16
N PRO A 225 -13.60 -6.94 8.93
CA PRO A 225 -14.36 -6.89 10.18
C PRO A 225 -13.57 -6.35 11.37
N SER A 226 -12.24 -6.30 11.28
CA SER A 226 -11.38 -5.78 12.35
C SER A 226 -9.95 -5.52 11.88
N PHE A 227 -9.20 -4.80 12.72
CA PHE A 227 -7.78 -4.50 12.53
C PHE A 227 -6.92 -5.74 12.23
N ASN A 228 -5.95 -5.56 11.33
CA ASN A 228 -4.90 -6.54 10.99
C ASN A 228 -5.39 -7.84 10.32
N ASN A 229 -6.63 -7.85 9.82
CA ASN A 229 -7.12 -8.99 9.07
C ASN A 229 -6.59 -9.02 7.63
N THR A 230 -6.40 -10.24 7.15
CA THR A 230 -5.86 -10.55 5.83
C THR A 230 -6.92 -11.28 5.01
N LYS A 231 -7.22 -10.77 3.82
CA LYS A 231 -7.97 -11.49 2.78
C LYS A 231 -6.97 -12.04 1.74
N ILE A 232 -6.93 -13.35 1.59
CA ILE A 232 -6.17 -13.98 0.49
C ILE A 232 -6.98 -13.79 -0.79
N LEU A 233 -6.33 -13.31 -1.85
CA LEU A 233 -6.98 -13.13 -3.15
C LEU A 233 -6.64 -14.32 -4.06
N PRO A 234 -7.57 -14.77 -4.92
CA PRO A 234 -7.40 -15.96 -5.76
C PRO A 234 -6.56 -15.69 -7.02
N TYR A 235 -5.67 -14.69 -7.00
CA TYR A 235 -4.84 -14.30 -8.13
C TYR A 235 -3.42 -14.78 -7.92
N GLU A 236 -2.89 -15.50 -8.90
CA GLU A 236 -1.53 -15.99 -8.91
C GLU A 236 -0.78 -15.52 -10.14
N TYR A 237 0.42 -14.99 -9.94
CA TYR A 237 1.39 -14.70 -10.99
C TYR A 237 2.75 -15.25 -10.55
N ARG A 238 3.40 -15.98 -11.44
CA ARG A 238 4.77 -16.47 -11.23
C ARG A 238 5.66 -15.83 -12.28
N HIS A 239 6.66 -15.08 -11.83
CA HIS A 239 7.66 -14.55 -12.73
C HIS A 239 8.47 -15.74 -13.27
N ASN A 240 8.40 -15.96 -14.59
CA ASN A 240 9.20 -16.99 -15.24
C ASN A 240 10.65 -16.50 -15.25
N VAL A 241 11.47 -17.09 -14.37
CA VAL A 241 12.94 -16.94 -14.39
C VAL A 241 13.54 -17.87 -15.44
#